data_AF-A0A9D5SLN2-F1
#
_entry.id   AF-A0A9D5SLN2-F1
#
_cell.length_a   1.000
_cell.length_b   1.000
_cell.length_c   1.000
_cell.angle_alpha   90.00
_cell.angle_beta   90.00
_cell.angle_gamma   90.00
#
_symmetry.space_group_name_H-M   'P 1'
#
loop_
_entity.id
_entity.type
_entity.pdbx_description
1 polymer ?
#
loop_
_entity_poly.entity_id
_entity_poly.type
_entity_poly.pdbx_seq_one_letter_code
_entity_poly.pdbx_strand_id
1 'polypeptide(L)'
;MKKLALLMALFLELNMLAGCKNRITVDVSSEKESSTVESICIHAPAETFPPHETDEPLEPTGEIVCIDLNGMSADAESGVLFSNTDITFTQGGIYRLSGTLEGGSIIVSAPSDTALQLIFDGAHITGNNTPLSIKSAGKVILSLAENSQNSLTGKDTALFSNSPLTINGPGTLTVQSESGHGIAVKNTLHIAEGNLSIEAAKNGISADTHLQFDSGIITIHSGGGHENGKHPPADYADGSNPDSASSFTDKNTKGMGGKGLKSDGDILITNGTFIVDSADDAIHSNASLTISGGSFSVKSGDDALHADSILTVSDGNITVPYCYEGFEAHSVYISGGSIDINAMDDGINATDGTGRNEGEGELICISDGTVRIKALGDGLDSNGSVEIRGGYITVVCPKDGDSASLDYAKTGEISGGTFIGTGARGMAKTFSQSSQGVVGVSVGAREAKTPIRLLDKSGNLLFSLEPDYSFAVVIISSPDLVTGEEYSLSVGDTTSIHTAK
;
A
#
# COMPACT_ATOMS: atom_id res chain seq x y z
N MET A 1 -24.00 -43.21 -24.07
CA MET A 1 -25.37 -43.28 -24.63
C MET A 1 -26.34 -42.66 -23.64
N LYS A 2 -27.10 -41.65 -24.10
CA LYS A 2 -28.41 -41.16 -23.61
C LYS A 2 -28.41 -40.56 -22.17
N LYS A 3 -28.64 -39.24 -22.02
CA LYS A 3 -29.95 -38.53 -21.97
C LYS A 3 -30.73 -38.96 -20.71
N LEU A 4 -31.39 -38.15 -19.89
CA LEU A 4 -31.94 -36.78 -19.95
C LEU A 4 -32.74 -36.68 -18.62
N ALA A 5 -32.39 -35.78 -17.69
CA ALA A 5 -33.11 -34.54 -17.36
C ALA A 5 -34.45 -34.65 -16.57
N LEU A 6 -34.57 -33.71 -15.62
CA LEU A 6 -35.65 -32.71 -15.50
C LEU A 6 -36.85 -32.94 -14.53
N LEU A 7 -36.92 -31.98 -13.60
CA LEU A 7 -38.04 -31.06 -13.29
C LEU A 7 -39.15 -31.39 -12.26
N MET A 8 -39.28 -30.40 -11.35
CA MET A 8 -40.48 -29.66 -10.91
C MET A 8 -41.54 -30.30 -10.00
N ALA A 9 -41.60 -29.73 -8.78
CA ALA A 9 -42.73 -29.02 -8.14
C ALA A 9 -44.16 -29.59 -8.22
N LEU A 10 -44.84 -29.68 -7.06
CA LEU A 10 -45.83 -28.68 -6.58
C LEU A 10 -46.57 -29.19 -5.31
N PHE A 11 -46.71 -28.29 -4.33
CA PHE A 11 -47.71 -28.15 -3.25
C PHE A 11 -48.70 -29.28 -2.92
N LEU A 12 -48.79 -29.58 -1.60
CA LEU A 12 -50.09 -29.77 -0.94
C LEU A 12 -49.99 -29.44 0.57
N GLU A 13 -50.66 -28.37 0.99
CA GLU A 13 -51.07 -28.14 2.39
C GLU A 13 -52.33 -28.95 2.70
N LEU A 14 -52.48 -29.47 3.93
CA LEU A 14 -53.59 -29.12 4.85
C LEU A 14 -53.57 -29.88 6.20
N ASN A 15 -53.78 -29.10 7.27
CA ASN A 15 -54.45 -29.39 8.55
C ASN A 15 -53.84 -30.42 9.53
N MET A 16 -53.38 -30.04 10.73
CA MET A 16 -54.02 -29.40 11.91
C MET A 16 -54.44 -30.40 13.01
N LEU A 17 -54.34 -29.88 14.24
CA LEU A 17 -54.74 -30.35 15.59
C LEU A 17 -53.73 -31.19 16.38
N ALA A 18 -53.51 -30.99 17.69
CA ALA A 18 -53.77 -29.90 18.65
C ALA A 18 -53.13 -30.32 20.00
N GLY A 19 -52.79 -29.37 20.88
CA GLY A 19 -52.44 -29.64 22.28
C GLY A 19 -51.82 -28.43 22.99
N CYS A 20 -52.56 -27.33 23.15
CA CYS A 20 -53.25 -26.88 24.38
C CYS A 20 -52.38 -26.27 25.50
N LYS A 21 -52.55 -24.96 25.75
CA LYS A 21 -53.09 -24.41 27.02
C LYS A 21 -53.38 -22.91 26.95
N ASN A 22 -54.23 -22.48 27.89
CA ASN A 22 -55.24 -21.42 27.83
C ASN A 22 -54.79 -19.95 27.79
N ARG A 23 -55.79 -19.17 27.34
CA ARG A 23 -55.89 -17.76 27.00
C ARG A 23 -56.32 -16.91 28.21
N ILE A 24 -55.75 -15.72 28.36
CA ILE A 24 -56.34 -14.56 29.05
C ILE A 24 -56.34 -13.41 28.03
N THR A 25 -57.50 -12.80 27.81
CA THR A 25 -57.74 -11.61 26.97
C THR A 25 -57.34 -10.34 27.71
N VAL A 26 -56.58 -9.45 27.06
CA VAL A 26 -56.38 -8.05 27.47
C VAL A 26 -56.33 -7.16 26.21
N ASP A 27 -56.92 -5.97 26.35
CA ASP A 27 -57.19 -4.90 25.38
C ASP A 27 -56.06 -4.54 24.41
N VAL A 28 -56.47 -4.17 23.19
CA VAL A 28 -55.61 -3.44 22.23
C VAL A 28 -55.74 -1.95 22.54
N SER A 29 -54.81 -1.43 23.33
CA SER A 29 -54.45 -0.01 23.35
C SER A 29 -53.04 0.14 22.80
N SER A 30 -52.90 1.01 21.81
CA SER A 30 -51.65 1.38 21.16
C SER A 30 -50.67 2.03 22.15
N GLU A 31 -49.54 1.39 22.38
CA GLU A 31 -48.32 2.07 22.83
C GLU A 31 -47.19 1.72 21.87
N LYS A 32 -46.68 2.76 21.21
CA LYS A 32 -45.47 2.75 20.40
C LYS A 32 -44.30 2.60 21.37
N GLU A 33 -43.72 1.42 21.48
CA GLU A 33 -42.38 1.31 22.04
C GLU A 33 -41.38 1.81 20.99
N SER A 34 -40.90 3.03 21.25
CA SER A 34 -39.75 3.63 20.58
C SER A 34 -38.49 2.93 21.07
N SER A 35 -37.99 1.94 20.33
CA SER A 35 -36.64 1.43 20.55
C SER A 35 -35.65 2.47 20.00
N THR A 36 -35.10 3.30 20.88
CA THR A 36 -33.94 4.12 20.58
C THR A 36 -32.77 3.20 20.28
N VAL A 37 -32.38 3.11 19.01
CA VAL A 37 -31.10 2.53 18.63
C VAL A 37 -30.04 3.53 19.08
N GLU A 38 -29.46 3.31 20.26
CA GLU A 38 -28.18 3.93 20.64
C GLU A 38 -27.11 3.35 19.71
N SER A 39 -26.93 4.00 18.56
CA SER A 39 -25.79 3.77 17.69
C SER A 39 -24.62 4.55 18.27
N ILE A 40 -23.69 3.81 18.87
CA ILE A 40 -22.48 4.29 19.53
C ILE A 40 -21.72 5.29 18.64
N CYS A 41 -21.47 6.50 19.17
CA CYS A 41 -20.49 7.42 18.62
C CYS A 41 -19.11 6.76 18.72
N ILE A 42 -18.58 6.28 17.59
CA ILE A 42 -17.21 5.80 17.50
C ILE A 42 -16.32 7.04 17.63
N HIS A 43 -15.73 7.23 18.80
CA HIS A 43 -14.70 8.24 19.00
C HIS A 43 -13.48 7.85 18.17
N ALA A 44 -12.88 8.80 17.45
CA ALA A 44 -11.62 8.55 16.78
C ALA A 44 -10.56 8.17 17.84
N PRO A 45 -9.73 7.15 17.59
CA PRO A 45 -8.57 6.90 18.44
C PRO A 45 -7.64 8.12 18.39
N ALA A 46 -6.83 8.30 19.44
CA ALA A 46 -5.85 9.37 19.51
C ALA A 46 -4.90 9.31 18.31
N GLU A 47 -4.73 10.43 17.61
CA GLU A 47 -3.79 10.55 16.49
C GLU A 47 -2.36 10.26 16.98
N THR A 48 -1.65 9.37 16.28
CA THR A 48 -0.24 9.05 16.61
C THR A 48 0.78 9.99 15.95
N PHE A 49 0.36 10.82 14.99
CA PHE A 49 1.06 12.08 14.74
C PHE A 49 0.70 13.04 15.87
N PRO A 50 1.68 13.72 16.52
CA PRO A 50 1.32 14.94 17.21
C PRO A 50 0.75 15.88 16.14
N PRO A 51 -0.46 16.45 16.30
CA PRO A 51 -0.81 17.62 15.52
C PRO A 51 0.34 18.61 15.69
N HIS A 52 0.65 19.39 14.66
CA HIS A 52 1.65 20.45 14.77
C HIS A 52 1.14 21.62 15.65
N GLU A 53 0.27 21.37 16.64
CA GLU A 53 -0.28 22.38 17.52
C GLU A 53 -0.33 21.88 18.97
N THR A 54 0.13 22.76 19.84
CA THR A 54 0.19 22.67 21.30
C THR A 54 -1.20 22.75 21.97
N ASP A 55 -2.28 22.43 21.25
CA ASP A 55 -3.66 22.69 21.66
C ASP A 55 -4.43 21.39 21.98
N GLU A 56 -5.45 21.51 22.84
CA GLU A 56 -6.33 20.40 23.19
C GLU A 56 -7.03 19.81 21.94
N PRO A 57 -7.34 18.50 21.90
CA PRO A 57 -8.03 17.89 20.77
C PRO A 57 -9.38 18.57 20.50
N LEU A 58 -9.57 19.08 19.28
CA LEU A 58 -10.83 19.67 18.85
C LEU A 58 -11.83 18.56 18.48
N GLU A 59 -12.77 18.28 19.37
CA GLU A 59 -13.77 17.22 19.21
C GLU A 59 -15.15 17.77 18.78
N PRO A 60 -15.90 17.05 17.93
CA PRO A 60 -17.27 17.40 17.60
C PRO A 60 -18.17 17.24 18.84
N THR A 61 -19.07 18.19 19.05
CA THR A 61 -20.00 18.19 20.19
C THR A 61 -21.44 18.46 19.73
N GLY A 62 -22.43 18.05 20.52
CA GLY A 62 -23.85 18.25 20.23
C GLY A 62 -24.63 16.96 20.06
N GLU A 63 -25.94 17.08 19.84
CA GLU A 63 -26.82 15.95 19.50
C GLU A 63 -26.64 15.55 18.03
N ILE A 64 -26.93 14.28 17.73
CA ILE A 64 -26.87 13.77 16.35
C ILE A 64 -28.05 14.31 15.56
N VAL A 65 -27.77 15.02 14.47
CA VAL A 65 -28.77 15.44 13.49
C VAL A 65 -28.83 14.42 12.36
N CYS A 66 -29.97 13.74 12.20
CA CYS A 66 -30.18 12.78 11.11
C CYS A 66 -30.66 13.48 9.83
N ILE A 67 -30.07 13.11 8.69
CA ILE A 67 -30.37 13.67 7.37
C ILE A 67 -30.65 12.52 6.41
N ASP A 68 -31.88 12.51 5.87
CA ASP A 68 -32.26 11.64 4.76
C ASP A 68 -31.99 12.34 3.44
N LEU A 69 -31.03 11.82 2.69
CA LEU A 69 -30.60 12.36 1.41
C LEU A 69 -31.70 12.26 0.34
N ASN A 70 -32.61 11.28 0.43
CA ASN A 70 -33.69 11.10 -0.55
C ASN A 70 -34.73 12.22 -0.50
N GLY A 71 -34.93 12.80 0.69
CA GLY A 71 -35.91 13.86 0.94
C GLY A 71 -35.31 15.26 1.05
N MET A 72 -33.98 15.37 1.13
CA MET A 72 -33.25 16.62 1.41
C MET A 72 -33.89 17.42 2.57
N SER A 73 -34.18 16.74 3.67
CA SER A 73 -34.82 17.34 4.83
C SER A 73 -33.96 17.17 6.08
N ALA A 74 -33.82 18.23 6.86
CA ALA A 74 -33.36 18.20 8.25
C ALA A 74 -34.27 19.09 9.10
N ASP A 75 -34.14 18.97 10.42
CA ASP A 75 -34.83 19.87 11.35
C ASP A 75 -34.38 21.32 11.14
N ALA A 76 -35.33 22.26 11.21
CA ALA A 76 -35.19 23.66 10.74
C ALA A 76 -34.16 24.51 11.51
N GLU A 77 -33.55 24.00 12.59
CA GLU A 77 -32.57 24.69 13.45
C GLU A 77 -31.14 24.09 13.35
N SER A 78 -30.89 23.16 12.44
CA SER A 78 -29.72 22.26 12.45
C SER A 78 -28.39 22.82 11.96
N GLY A 79 -28.29 24.11 11.59
CA GLY A 79 -27.05 24.63 10.96
C GLY A 79 -26.77 24.05 9.57
N VAL A 80 -27.78 23.40 8.97
CA VAL A 80 -27.76 22.78 7.63
C VAL A 80 -28.58 23.63 6.66
N LEU A 81 -28.01 23.92 5.49
CA LEU A 81 -28.69 24.63 4.41
C LEU A 81 -28.90 23.70 3.22
N PHE A 82 -30.14 23.64 2.72
CA PHE A 82 -30.49 22.92 1.49
C PHE A 82 -30.66 23.93 0.35
N SER A 83 -29.90 23.76 -0.73
CA SER A 83 -29.97 24.63 -1.90
C SER A 83 -29.86 23.83 -3.19
N ASN A 84 -30.94 23.79 -3.98
CA ASN A 84 -31.07 22.91 -5.14
C ASN A 84 -30.84 21.45 -4.75
N THR A 85 -29.74 20.84 -5.20
CA THR A 85 -29.29 19.49 -4.88
C THR A 85 -28.13 19.48 -3.88
N ASP A 86 -27.68 20.64 -3.38
CA ASP A 86 -26.57 20.71 -2.42
C ASP A 86 -27.07 20.79 -0.98
N ILE A 87 -26.30 20.17 -0.08
CA ILE A 87 -26.48 20.23 1.37
C ILE A 87 -25.24 20.86 1.98
N THR A 88 -25.38 22.00 2.67
CA THR A 88 -24.26 22.74 3.26
C THR A 88 -24.33 22.76 4.77
N PHE A 89 -23.29 22.26 5.43
CA PHE A 89 -23.09 22.34 6.88
C PHE A 89 -22.32 23.61 7.23
N THR A 90 -22.90 24.47 8.06
CA THR A 90 -22.36 25.81 8.37
C THR A 90 -21.86 25.95 9.81
N GLN A 91 -22.02 24.92 10.63
CA GLN A 91 -21.64 24.89 12.05
C GLN A 91 -21.04 23.53 12.39
N GLY A 92 -20.15 23.50 13.40
CA GLY A 92 -19.71 22.25 14.01
C GLY A 92 -20.89 21.43 14.55
N GLY A 93 -20.68 20.15 14.78
CA GLY A 93 -21.75 19.23 15.20
C GLY A 93 -21.56 17.81 14.68
N ILE A 94 -22.56 16.98 14.93
CA ILE A 94 -22.59 15.57 14.52
C ILE A 94 -23.79 15.35 13.61
N TYR A 95 -23.53 14.92 12.38
CA TYR A 95 -24.56 14.76 11.35
C TYR A 95 -24.52 13.33 10.79
N ARG A 96 -25.63 12.60 10.87
CA ARG A 96 -25.77 11.25 10.32
C ARG A 96 -26.52 11.28 8.99
N LEU A 97 -25.87 10.83 7.93
CA LEU A 97 -26.38 10.87 6.56
C LEU A 97 -26.72 9.44 6.10
N SER A 98 -27.88 9.29 5.47
CA SER A 98 -28.35 8.05 4.87
C SER A 98 -29.19 8.33 3.62
N GLY A 99 -29.28 7.38 2.69
CA GLY A 99 -30.05 7.52 1.44
C GLY A 99 -29.20 7.99 0.26
N THR A 100 -29.84 8.48 -0.79
CA THR A 100 -29.18 8.83 -2.06
C THR A 100 -29.32 10.31 -2.41
N LEU A 101 -28.23 10.93 -2.84
CA LEU A 101 -28.19 12.29 -3.39
C LEU A 101 -27.63 12.26 -4.84
N GLU A 102 -28.43 12.69 -5.81
CA GLU A 102 -28.06 12.69 -7.23
C GLU A 102 -27.86 14.11 -7.76
N GLY A 103 -26.77 14.33 -8.49
CA GLY A 103 -26.43 15.62 -9.11
C GLY A 103 -26.12 16.74 -8.11
N GLY A 104 -25.78 16.39 -6.87
CA GLY A 104 -25.60 17.31 -5.75
C GLY A 104 -24.31 17.09 -4.97
N SER A 105 -24.00 18.01 -4.06
CA SER A 105 -22.80 17.95 -3.23
C SER A 105 -23.15 18.10 -1.75
N ILE A 106 -22.43 17.35 -0.92
CA ILE A 106 -22.29 17.62 0.50
C ILE A 106 -21.16 18.63 0.67
N ILE A 107 -21.46 19.77 1.30
CA ILE A 107 -20.52 20.89 1.46
C ILE A 107 -20.33 21.18 2.95
N VAL A 108 -19.08 21.22 3.41
CA VAL A 108 -18.75 21.70 4.76
C VAL A 108 -18.13 23.10 4.67
N SER A 109 -18.75 24.07 5.34
CA SER A 109 -18.32 25.47 5.40
C SER A 109 -18.58 26.03 6.79
N ALA A 110 -17.96 25.39 7.78
CA ALA A 110 -18.04 25.75 9.19
C ALA A 110 -16.85 26.65 9.59
N PRO A 111 -16.95 27.36 10.74
CA PRO A 111 -15.83 28.12 11.30
C PRO A 111 -14.58 27.25 11.56
N SER A 112 -13.40 27.84 11.38
CA SER A 112 -12.10 27.15 11.50
C SER A 112 -11.73 26.73 12.93
N ASP A 113 -12.49 27.14 13.93
CA ASP A 113 -12.34 26.79 15.34
C ASP A 113 -13.37 25.72 15.79
N THR A 114 -14.07 25.08 14.85
CA THR A 114 -15.09 24.06 15.14
C THR A 114 -14.75 22.70 14.53
N ALA A 115 -15.12 21.63 15.24
CA ALA A 115 -15.07 20.27 14.71
C ALA A 115 -16.45 19.81 14.23
N LEU A 116 -16.45 19.04 13.15
CA LEU A 116 -17.66 18.49 12.53
C LEU A 116 -17.47 17.00 12.26
N GLN A 117 -18.48 16.20 12.60
CA GLN A 117 -18.53 14.77 12.26
C GLN A 117 -19.65 14.50 11.25
N LEU A 118 -19.29 13.86 10.14
CA LEU A 118 -20.22 13.27 9.18
C LEU A 118 -20.23 11.75 9.41
N ILE A 119 -21.35 11.21 9.86
CA ILE A 119 -21.56 9.77 9.99
C ILE A 119 -22.26 9.29 8.71
N PHE A 120 -21.56 8.56 7.87
CA PHE A 120 -22.10 7.92 6.68
C PHE A 120 -22.66 6.55 7.03
N ASP A 121 -23.97 6.41 6.87
CA ASP A 121 -24.74 5.22 7.23
C ASP A 121 -25.70 4.82 6.11
N GLY A 122 -25.14 4.25 5.04
CA GLY A 122 -25.90 3.99 3.81
C GLY A 122 -26.06 5.24 2.95
N ALA A 123 -25.05 6.11 2.93
CA ALA A 123 -25.06 7.35 2.17
C ALA A 123 -24.45 7.15 0.78
N HIS A 124 -25.20 7.49 -0.27
CA HIS A 124 -24.77 7.37 -1.67
C HIS A 124 -24.88 8.73 -2.36
N ILE A 125 -23.76 9.34 -2.71
CA ILE A 125 -23.75 10.68 -3.32
C ILE A 125 -23.08 10.62 -4.69
N THR A 126 -23.87 10.94 -5.72
CA THR A 126 -23.41 11.13 -7.09
C THR A 126 -23.38 12.63 -7.37
N GLY A 127 -22.19 13.21 -7.41
CA GLY A 127 -22.00 14.65 -7.59
C GLY A 127 -21.65 14.99 -9.04
N ASN A 128 -22.11 16.16 -9.52
CA ASN A 128 -21.75 16.62 -10.87
C ASN A 128 -20.24 16.85 -11.03
N ASN A 129 -19.56 17.24 -9.95
CA ASN A 129 -18.11 17.40 -9.89
C ASN A 129 -17.56 16.70 -8.63
N THR A 130 -17.74 17.32 -7.45
CA THR A 130 -17.20 16.85 -6.17
C THR A 130 -18.33 16.55 -5.17
N PRO A 131 -18.73 15.27 -5.01
CA PRO A 131 -19.72 14.79 -4.06
C PRO A 131 -19.56 15.28 -2.62
N LEU A 132 -18.32 15.29 -2.10
CA LEU A 132 -18.04 15.78 -0.75
C LEU A 132 -16.94 16.85 -0.82
N SER A 133 -17.33 18.10 -0.54
CA SER A 133 -16.46 19.28 -0.59
C SER A 133 -16.36 19.94 0.78
N ILE A 134 -15.27 19.68 1.48
CA ILE A 134 -14.95 20.31 2.77
C ILE A 134 -14.14 21.58 2.50
N LYS A 135 -14.81 22.73 2.51
CA LYS A 135 -14.20 24.03 2.23
C LYS A 135 -13.52 24.62 3.45
N SER A 136 -14.14 24.49 4.63
CA SER A 136 -13.59 24.97 5.91
C SER A 136 -14.26 24.30 7.11
N ALA A 137 -13.44 23.98 8.10
CA ALA A 137 -13.72 23.63 9.50
C ALA A 137 -12.34 23.55 10.21
N GLY A 138 -12.31 23.53 11.54
CA GLY A 138 -11.07 23.23 12.27
C GLY A 138 -10.63 21.78 12.08
N LYS A 139 -11.59 20.86 12.17
CA LYS A 139 -11.38 19.43 11.90
C LYS A 139 -12.67 18.81 11.36
N VAL A 140 -12.56 17.88 10.41
CA VAL A 140 -13.68 17.05 9.97
C VAL A 140 -13.39 15.58 10.24
N ILE A 141 -14.37 14.87 10.79
CA ILE A 141 -14.33 13.42 10.97
C ILE A 141 -15.40 12.80 10.07
N LEU A 142 -15.00 11.93 9.14
CA LEU A 142 -15.90 11.10 8.35
C LEU A 142 -15.94 9.69 8.97
N SER A 143 -17.06 9.37 9.60
CA SER A 143 -17.28 8.07 10.24
C SER A 143 -18.12 7.14 9.37
N LEU A 144 -17.61 5.96 9.09
CA LEU A 144 -18.31 4.91 8.36
C LEU A 144 -19.02 4.00 9.35
N ALA A 145 -20.36 4.09 9.41
CA ALA A 145 -21.15 3.32 10.36
C ALA A 145 -20.96 1.80 10.16
N GLU A 146 -21.09 1.04 11.24
CA GLU A 146 -20.87 -0.40 11.19
C GLU A 146 -21.81 -1.09 10.20
N ASN A 147 -21.25 -1.98 9.37
CA ASN A 147 -21.96 -2.71 8.31
C ASN A 147 -22.60 -1.80 7.23
N SER A 148 -22.33 -0.50 7.23
CA SER A 148 -22.83 0.42 6.21
C SER A 148 -22.02 0.31 4.91
N GLN A 149 -22.70 0.54 3.79
CA GLN A 149 -22.07 0.71 2.48
C GLN A 149 -22.34 2.14 2.02
N ASN A 150 -21.29 2.88 1.72
CA ASN A 150 -21.38 4.28 1.35
C ASN A 150 -20.66 4.51 0.03
N SER A 151 -21.08 5.52 -0.74
CA SER A 151 -20.42 5.84 -2.00
C SER A 151 -20.34 7.32 -2.29
N LEU A 152 -19.22 7.74 -2.86
CA LEU A 152 -18.98 9.06 -3.45
C LEU A 152 -18.57 8.86 -4.91
N THR A 153 -19.41 9.27 -5.85
CA THR A 153 -19.13 9.20 -7.28
C THR A 153 -19.09 10.60 -7.87
N GLY A 154 -17.91 11.05 -8.28
CA GLY A 154 -17.68 12.39 -8.82
C GLY A 154 -16.94 12.37 -10.15
N LYS A 155 -17.07 13.45 -10.92
CA LYS A 155 -16.33 13.63 -12.17
C LYS A 155 -14.90 14.12 -11.93
N ASP A 156 -14.74 15.10 -11.05
CA ASP A 156 -13.44 15.70 -10.70
C ASP A 156 -12.88 14.95 -9.48
N THR A 157 -12.57 15.63 -8.37
CA THR A 157 -12.20 14.93 -7.13
C THR A 157 -13.44 14.47 -6.39
N ALA A 158 -13.51 13.21 -5.96
CA ALA A 158 -14.72 12.67 -5.31
C ALA A 158 -14.90 13.16 -3.86
N LEU A 159 -13.81 13.19 -3.09
CA LEU A 159 -13.72 13.78 -1.76
C LEU A 159 -12.61 14.82 -1.73
N PHE A 160 -12.98 16.10 -1.57
CA PHE A 160 -12.02 17.19 -1.44
C PHE A 160 -12.11 17.83 -0.05
N SER A 161 -10.97 18.10 0.58
CA SER A 161 -10.91 18.84 1.85
C SER A 161 -9.80 19.89 1.87
N ASN A 162 -10.11 21.10 2.34
CA ASN A 162 -9.11 22.09 2.75
C ASN A 162 -8.72 21.98 4.23
N SER A 163 -9.50 21.24 5.02
CA SER A 163 -9.31 21.06 6.45
C SER A 163 -8.65 19.72 6.77
N PRO A 164 -8.03 19.57 7.96
CA PRO A 164 -7.68 18.26 8.48
C PRO A 164 -8.89 17.31 8.43
N LEU A 165 -8.65 16.10 7.95
CA LEU A 165 -9.69 15.09 7.78
C LEU A 165 -9.27 13.79 8.47
N THR A 166 -10.13 13.29 9.34
CA THR A 166 -10.05 11.92 9.85
C THR A 166 -11.11 11.05 9.19
N ILE A 167 -10.75 9.84 8.76
CA ILE A 167 -11.70 8.79 8.36
C ILE A 167 -11.60 7.65 9.39
N ASN A 168 -12.74 7.20 9.90
CA ASN A 168 -12.80 6.10 10.87
C ASN A 168 -14.08 5.25 10.73
N GLY A 169 -14.19 4.22 11.56
CA GLY A 169 -15.34 3.34 11.63
C GLY A 169 -15.25 2.15 10.66
N PRO A 170 -15.91 1.03 10.97
CA PRO A 170 -15.69 -0.24 10.27
C PRO A 170 -16.51 -0.39 8.97
N GLY A 171 -17.32 0.60 8.60
CA GLY A 171 -18.10 0.58 7.35
C GLY A 171 -17.25 0.63 6.08
N THR A 172 -17.92 0.57 4.94
CA THR A 172 -17.28 0.67 3.61
C THR A 172 -17.56 2.01 2.95
N LEU A 173 -16.56 2.56 2.27
CA LEU A 173 -16.68 3.72 1.39
C LEU A 173 -16.09 3.41 0.02
N THR A 174 -16.95 3.42 -1.00
CA THR A 174 -16.55 3.34 -2.41
C THR A 174 -16.40 4.74 -2.97
N VAL A 175 -15.23 5.06 -3.53
CA VAL A 175 -14.90 6.37 -4.08
C VAL A 175 -14.59 6.21 -5.57
N GLN A 176 -15.28 6.94 -6.42
CA GLN A 176 -15.07 6.92 -7.87
C GLN A 176 -14.86 8.33 -8.40
N SER A 177 -13.77 8.52 -9.13
CA SER A 177 -13.41 9.78 -9.78
C SER A 177 -13.08 9.54 -11.26
N GLU A 178 -13.90 10.09 -12.16
CA GLU A 178 -13.76 9.86 -13.61
C GLU A 178 -12.55 10.58 -14.25
N SER A 179 -12.15 11.74 -13.71
CA SER A 179 -11.10 12.58 -14.31
C SER A 179 -10.14 13.23 -13.31
N GLY A 180 -10.36 13.02 -12.01
CA GLY A 180 -9.60 13.64 -10.92
C GLY A 180 -9.02 12.63 -9.94
N HIS A 181 -8.81 13.09 -8.71
CA HIS A 181 -8.36 12.26 -7.59
C HIS A 181 -9.54 11.56 -6.92
N GLY A 182 -9.30 10.42 -6.27
CA GLY A 182 -10.31 9.83 -5.39
C GLY A 182 -10.54 10.76 -4.19
N ILE A 183 -9.53 10.86 -3.33
CA ILE A 183 -9.54 11.68 -2.12
C ILE A 183 -8.37 12.68 -2.21
N ALA A 184 -8.65 13.97 -2.08
CA ALA A 184 -7.62 15.01 -2.02
C ALA A 184 -7.83 15.91 -0.80
N VAL A 185 -6.80 16.01 0.04
CA VAL A 185 -6.81 16.79 1.28
C VAL A 185 -5.65 17.79 1.25
N LYS A 186 -5.95 19.09 1.31
CA LYS A 186 -4.97 20.19 1.33
C LYS A 186 -4.36 20.42 2.72
N ASN A 187 -4.35 19.37 3.52
CA ASN A 187 -3.93 19.32 4.91
C ASN A 187 -3.55 17.86 5.25
N THR A 188 -3.45 17.53 6.54
CA THR A 188 -3.28 16.16 7.02
C THR A 188 -4.54 15.33 6.79
N LEU A 189 -4.35 14.11 6.28
CA LEU A 189 -5.36 13.06 6.24
C LEU A 189 -4.94 11.93 7.17
N HIS A 190 -5.82 11.61 8.13
CA HIS A 190 -5.66 10.48 9.04
C HIS A 190 -6.75 9.44 8.77
N ILE A 191 -6.35 8.21 8.46
CA ILE A 191 -7.25 7.06 8.30
C ILE A 191 -6.99 6.14 9.49
N ALA A 192 -7.84 6.28 10.50
CA ALA A 192 -7.77 5.49 11.72
C ALA A 192 -8.26 4.04 11.48
N GLU A 193 -9.32 3.90 10.68
CA GLU A 193 -9.95 2.64 10.31
C GLU A 193 -10.83 2.87 9.07
N GLY A 194 -11.25 1.79 8.41
CA GLY A 194 -12.27 1.81 7.38
C GLY A 194 -11.96 0.87 6.23
N ASN A 195 -12.98 0.54 5.44
CA ASN A 195 -12.83 -0.22 4.20
C ASN A 195 -13.00 0.72 3.01
N LEU A 196 -11.90 1.19 2.41
CA LEU A 196 -11.93 2.15 1.31
C LEU A 196 -11.63 1.45 -0.01
N SER A 197 -12.51 1.61 -1.00
CA SER A 197 -12.32 1.14 -2.37
C SER A 197 -12.32 2.33 -3.31
N ILE A 198 -11.18 2.65 -3.92
CA ILE A 198 -10.97 3.89 -4.67
C ILE A 198 -10.59 3.59 -6.12
N GLU A 199 -11.38 4.12 -7.05
CA GLU A 199 -11.07 4.18 -8.48
C GLU A 199 -10.86 5.65 -8.86
N ALA A 200 -9.70 6.00 -9.38
CA ALA A 200 -9.37 7.38 -9.74
C ALA A 200 -8.59 7.48 -11.05
N ALA A 201 -8.95 8.44 -11.90
CA ALA A 201 -8.19 8.73 -13.12
C ALA A 201 -6.82 9.38 -12.84
N LYS A 202 -6.63 9.99 -11.67
CA LYS A 202 -5.34 10.50 -11.16
C LYS A 202 -4.98 9.75 -9.87
N ASN A 203 -4.38 10.43 -8.89
CA ASN A 203 -4.02 9.78 -7.63
C ASN A 203 -5.26 9.22 -6.89
N GLY A 204 -5.11 8.06 -6.28
CA GLY A 204 -6.14 7.49 -5.40
C GLY A 204 -6.38 8.39 -4.18
N ILE A 205 -5.33 8.59 -3.39
CA ILE A 205 -5.33 9.49 -2.22
C ILE A 205 -4.17 10.49 -2.35
N SER A 206 -4.43 11.77 -2.07
CA SER A 206 -3.43 12.84 -2.03
C SER A 206 -3.60 13.71 -0.79
N ALA A 207 -2.54 13.88 0.00
CA ALA A 207 -2.52 14.78 1.16
C ALA A 207 -1.35 15.79 1.08
N ASP A 208 -1.62 17.09 1.16
CA ASP A 208 -0.57 18.12 1.01
C ASP A 208 0.30 18.30 2.28
N THR A 209 -0.01 17.64 3.40
CA THR A 209 0.80 17.77 4.64
C THR A 209 1.29 16.42 5.17
N HIS A 210 0.40 15.55 5.63
CA HIS A 210 0.76 14.19 6.06
C HIS A 210 -0.35 13.24 5.70
N LEU A 211 0.01 11.98 5.46
CA LEU A 211 -0.94 10.88 5.30
C LEU A 211 -0.64 9.79 6.33
N GLN A 212 -1.59 9.53 7.22
CA GLN A 212 -1.45 8.56 8.29
C GLN A 212 -2.47 7.44 8.15
N PHE A 213 -2.03 6.19 8.32
CA PHE A 213 -2.88 5.02 8.46
C PHE A 213 -2.59 4.30 9.78
N ASP A 214 -3.61 4.15 10.63
CA ASP A 214 -3.49 3.28 11.81
C ASP A 214 -3.90 1.85 11.48
N SER A 215 -4.95 1.70 10.67
CA SER A 215 -5.48 0.41 10.20
C SER A 215 -6.44 0.62 9.01
N GLY A 216 -7.14 -0.43 8.61
CA GLY A 216 -8.15 -0.43 7.55
C GLY A 216 -7.83 -1.37 6.39
N ILE A 217 -8.76 -1.49 5.45
CA ILE A 217 -8.58 -2.19 4.17
C ILE A 217 -8.70 -1.15 3.06
N ILE A 218 -7.60 -0.91 2.35
CA ILE A 218 -7.46 0.16 1.37
C ILE A 218 -7.17 -0.49 0.01
N THR A 219 -8.15 -0.45 -0.88
CA THR A 219 -8.01 -0.90 -2.27
C THR A 219 -8.01 0.31 -3.19
N ILE A 220 -6.96 0.47 -4.01
CA ILE A 220 -6.80 1.60 -4.91
C ILE A 220 -6.44 1.09 -6.31
N HIS A 221 -7.17 1.59 -7.30
CA HIS A 221 -6.79 1.54 -8.69
C HIS A 221 -6.74 2.97 -9.24
N SER A 222 -5.54 3.41 -9.66
CA SER A 222 -5.26 4.81 -9.99
C SER A 222 -4.53 4.96 -11.32
N GLY A 223 -4.88 5.98 -12.11
CA GLY A 223 -4.27 6.23 -13.42
C GLY A 223 -4.50 5.12 -14.46
N GLY A 224 -5.44 4.21 -14.20
CA GLY A 224 -5.66 3.01 -15.00
C GLY A 224 -4.68 1.86 -14.73
N GLY A 225 -3.95 1.92 -13.60
CA GLY A 225 -3.11 0.83 -13.11
C GLY A 225 -1.74 0.72 -13.78
N HIS A 226 -0.91 -0.19 -13.26
CA HIS A 226 0.49 -0.41 -13.66
C HIS A 226 0.65 -0.67 -15.17
N GLU A 227 -0.37 -1.21 -15.84
CA GLU A 227 -0.38 -1.43 -17.29
C GLU A 227 -0.17 -0.15 -18.12
N ASN A 228 -0.45 1.01 -17.53
CA ASN A 228 -0.28 2.33 -18.12
C ASN A 228 1.05 3.02 -17.80
N GLY A 229 1.92 2.44 -16.98
CA GLY A 229 3.23 3.01 -16.63
C GLY A 229 4.39 2.57 -17.52
N LYS A 230 5.58 2.47 -16.93
CA LYS A 230 6.82 1.95 -17.55
C LYS A 230 6.74 0.43 -17.68
N HIS A 231 7.01 -0.07 -18.88
CA HIS A 231 7.08 -1.50 -19.18
C HIS A 231 8.38 -1.82 -19.92
N PRO A 232 9.07 -2.90 -19.57
CA PRO A 232 10.14 -3.39 -20.42
C PRO A 232 9.58 -3.91 -21.76
N PRO A 233 10.43 -4.03 -22.80
CA PRO A 233 10.09 -4.78 -24.00
C PRO A 233 9.59 -6.19 -23.68
N ALA A 234 8.64 -6.69 -24.49
CA ALA A 234 7.97 -7.97 -24.22
C ALA A 234 8.94 -9.19 -24.21
N ASP A 235 10.09 -9.08 -24.86
CA ASP A 235 11.16 -10.07 -24.88
C ASP A 235 12.15 -9.94 -23.71
N TYR A 236 12.00 -8.92 -22.87
CA TYR A 236 12.81 -8.67 -21.67
C TYR A 236 12.09 -9.05 -20.36
N ALA A 237 10.76 -9.07 -20.37
CA ALA A 237 9.92 -9.23 -19.18
C ALA A 237 10.13 -10.55 -18.38
N ASP A 238 10.72 -11.58 -18.98
CA ASP A 238 11.03 -12.85 -18.32
C ASP A 238 12.54 -13.03 -17.98
N GLY A 239 13.36 -12.00 -18.22
CA GLY A 239 14.80 -12.03 -17.99
C GLY A 239 15.58 -12.98 -18.93
N SER A 240 14.94 -13.50 -20.00
CA SER A 240 15.55 -14.49 -20.90
C SER A 240 16.43 -13.89 -22.01
N ASN A 241 16.23 -12.61 -22.35
CA ASN A 241 16.98 -11.93 -23.42
C ASN A 241 17.34 -10.47 -23.07
N PRO A 242 18.23 -10.26 -22.08
CA PRO A 242 18.60 -8.94 -21.61
C PRO A 242 19.30 -8.04 -22.66
N ASP A 243 19.96 -8.64 -23.65
CA ASP A 243 20.70 -7.92 -24.72
C ASP A 243 19.78 -7.13 -25.69
N SER A 244 18.44 -7.29 -25.58
CA SER A 244 17.46 -6.67 -26.49
C SER A 244 16.65 -5.53 -25.87
N ALA A 245 16.83 -5.22 -24.57
CA ALA A 245 16.17 -4.08 -23.91
C ALA A 245 16.75 -2.73 -24.36
N SER A 246 16.43 -2.34 -25.58
CA SER A 246 16.90 -1.07 -26.16
C SER A 246 16.05 0.15 -25.76
N SER A 247 14.88 -0.04 -25.14
CA SER A 247 14.10 1.03 -24.50
C SER A 247 12.90 0.51 -23.72
N PHE A 248 12.73 0.92 -22.46
CA PHE A 248 11.44 0.81 -21.76
C PHE A 248 10.38 1.63 -22.49
N THR A 249 9.17 1.09 -22.63
CA THR A 249 8.03 1.85 -23.12
C THR A 249 7.31 2.45 -21.93
N ASP A 250 7.25 3.77 -21.86
CA ASP A 250 6.36 4.47 -20.95
C ASP A 250 5.04 4.78 -21.67
N LYS A 251 3.96 4.10 -21.28
CA LYS A 251 2.62 4.36 -21.81
C LYS A 251 1.92 5.52 -21.10
N ASN A 252 2.57 6.11 -20.09
CA ASN A 252 2.10 7.29 -19.39
C ASN A 252 2.27 8.53 -20.28
N THR A 253 1.42 8.62 -21.31
CA THR A 253 1.43 9.75 -22.22
C THR A 253 0.87 10.99 -21.50
N LYS A 254 1.75 11.94 -21.19
CA LYS A 254 1.41 13.33 -20.80
C LYS A 254 0.55 13.48 -19.52
N GLY A 255 1.12 13.17 -18.36
CA GLY A 255 0.63 13.69 -17.08
C GLY A 255 -0.69 13.09 -16.59
N MET A 256 -0.99 11.85 -17.00
CA MET A 256 -2.02 11.00 -16.37
C MET A 256 -1.47 10.27 -15.12
N GLY A 257 -0.31 10.71 -14.61
CA GLY A 257 0.28 10.26 -13.35
C GLY A 257 -0.80 10.03 -12.29
N GLY A 258 -0.87 8.79 -11.84
CA GLY A 258 -1.93 8.30 -10.98
C GLY A 258 -1.31 7.46 -9.89
N LYS A 259 -0.70 8.14 -8.92
CA LYS A 259 -0.09 7.51 -7.76
C LYS A 259 -1.17 6.90 -6.87
N GLY A 260 -0.90 5.77 -6.23
CA GLY A 260 -1.89 5.14 -5.35
C GLY A 260 -2.16 6.02 -4.13
N LEU A 261 -1.13 6.15 -3.28
CA LEU A 261 -1.07 7.01 -2.11
C LEU A 261 0.00 8.09 -2.34
N LYS A 262 -0.37 9.36 -2.18
CA LYS A 262 0.56 10.48 -2.28
C LYS A 262 0.49 11.39 -1.06
N SER A 263 1.63 11.78 -0.52
CA SER A 263 1.73 12.95 0.36
C SER A 263 2.86 13.89 -0.04
N ASP A 264 2.64 15.19 0.11
CA ASP A 264 3.71 16.20 -0.03
C ASP A 264 4.60 16.29 1.23
N GLY A 265 4.17 15.71 2.35
CA GLY A 265 5.01 15.44 3.52
C GLY A 265 4.98 13.96 3.87
N ASP A 266 5.11 13.60 5.14
CA ASP A 266 5.36 12.20 5.49
C ASP A 266 4.12 11.30 5.30
N ILE A 267 4.40 10.05 4.91
CA ILE A 267 3.45 8.95 4.99
C ILE A 267 3.83 8.05 6.17
N LEU A 268 2.91 7.84 7.10
CA LEU A 268 3.05 6.89 8.21
C LEU A 268 1.99 5.80 8.10
N ILE A 269 2.44 4.55 8.01
CA ILE A 269 1.56 3.38 8.00
C ILE A 269 1.93 2.51 9.19
N THR A 270 1.04 2.48 10.18
CA THR A 270 1.20 1.65 11.38
C THR A 270 0.76 0.22 11.10
N ASN A 271 -0.41 0.05 10.46
CA ASN A 271 -0.99 -1.24 10.11
C ASN A 271 -2.07 -1.06 9.03
N GLY A 272 -2.68 -2.16 8.58
CA GLY A 272 -3.75 -2.18 7.58
C GLY A 272 -3.50 -3.21 6.48
N THR A 273 -4.43 -3.32 5.54
CA THR A 273 -4.28 -4.09 4.30
C THR A 273 -4.35 -3.15 3.11
N PHE A 274 -3.33 -3.15 2.27
CA PHE A 274 -3.18 -2.26 1.12
C PHE A 274 -3.11 -3.08 -0.16
N ILE A 275 -4.06 -2.88 -1.06
CA ILE A 275 -4.08 -3.46 -2.40
C ILE A 275 -4.06 -2.29 -3.38
N VAL A 276 -2.91 -2.04 -3.99
CA VAL A 276 -2.69 -0.84 -4.81
C VAL A 276 -2.22 -1.26 -6.20
N ASP A 277 -2.88 -0.72 -7.22
CA ASP A 277 -2.51 -0.86 -8.62
C ASP A 277 -2.52 0.53 -9.28
N SER A 278 -1.34 1.08 -9.54
CA SER A 278 -1.15 2.48 -9.95
C SER A 278 -0.34 2.59 -11.24
N ALA A 279 -0.66 3.57 -12.09
CA ALA A 279 0.08 3.84 -13.33
C ALA A 279 1.44 4.52 -13.12
N ASP A 280 1.62 5.11 -11.95
CA ASP A 280 2.82 5.76 -11.42
C ASP A 280 3.08 5.11 -10.05
N ASP A 281 3.82 5.74 -9.15
CA ASP A 281 4.15 5.15 -7.84
C ASP A 281 2.93 4.69 -7.04
N ALA A 282 3.03 3.52 -6.41
CA ALA A 282 1.93 3.02 -5.60
C ALA A 282 1.83 3.73 -4.25
N ILE A 283 2.97 3.98 -3.57
CA ILE A 283 3.03 4.78 -2.35
C ILE A 283 4.18 5.77 -2.48
N HIS A 284 3.87 7.06 -2.49
CA HIS A 284 4.82 8.13 -2.77
C HIS A 284 4.76 9.25 -1.73
N SER A 285 5.91 9.53 -1.12
CA SER A 285 6.09 10.65 -0.20
C SER A 285 7.12 11.62 -0.77
N ASN A 286 6.78 12.91 -0.89
CA ASN A 286 7.81 13.93 -1.18
C ASN A 286 8.68 14.26 0.07
N ALA A 287 8.56 13.46 1.14
CA ALA A 287 9.36 13.54 2.35
C ALA A 287 9.79 12.13 2.77
N SER A 288 9.35 11.63 3.93
CA SER A 288 9.65 10.27 4.38
C SER A 288 8.44 9.34 4.29
N LEU A 289 8.71 8.05 4.14
CA LEU A 289 7.74 6.96 4.22
C LEU A 289 8.15 6.02 5.36
N THR A 290 7.26 5.81 6.33
CA THR A 290 7.46 4.87 7.43
C THR A 290 6.38 3.80 7.45
N ILE A 291 6.79 2.54 7.37
CA ILE A 291 5.94 1.36 7.50
C ILE A 291 6.34 0.60 8.76
N SER A 292 5.41 0.52 9.71
CA SER A 292 5.59 -0.20 10.98
C SER A 292 4.88 -1.56 11.03
N GLY A 293 4.09 -1.88 10.01
CA GLY A 293 3.31 -3.11 9.94
C GLY A 293 2.29 -3.06 8.81
N GLY A 294 1.44 -4.09 8.73
CA GLY A 294 0.40 -4.24 7.70
C GLY A 294 0.73 -5.27 6.63
N SER A 295 -0.22 -5.47 5.71
CA SER A 295 -0.12 -6.36 4.56
C SER A 295 -0.29 -5.57 3.28
N PHE A 296 0.63 -5.72 2.33
CA PHE A 296 0.67 -4.96 1.09
C PHE A 296 0.75 -5.91 -0.11
N SER A 297 -0.10 -5.66 -1.10
CA SER A 297 -0.01 -6.23 -2.44
C SER A 297 0.00 -5.07 -3.41
N VAL A 298 1.18 -4.70 -3.89
CA VAL A 298 1.42 -3.46 -4.61
C VAL A 298 1.88 -3.74 -6.03
N LYS A 299 1.19 -3.17 -7.01
CA LYS A 299 1.65 -3.09 -8.40
C LYS A 299 1.77 -1.64 -8.78
N SER A 300 2.89 -1.31 -9.42
CA SER A 300 3.17 0.05 -9.84
C SER A 300 3.65 0.07 -11.28
N GLY A 301 3.26 1.12 -12.00
CA GLY A 301 3.82 1.46 -13.29
C GLY A 301 5.15 2.19 -13.18
N ASP A 302 5.48 2.70 -11.99
CA ASP A 302 6.79 3.22 -11.64
C ASP A 302 7.25 2.53 -10.35
N ASP A 303 7.44 3.23 -9.23
CA ASP A 303 8.01 2.59 -8.04
C ASP A 303 6.93 1.98 -7.15
N ALA A 304 7.23 0.85 -6.51
CA ALA A 304 6.30 0.30 -5.54
C ALA A 304 6.19 1.21 -4.31
N LEU A 305 7.33 1.60 -3.75
CA LEU A 305 7.42 2.55 -2.63
C LEU A 305 8.49 3.61 -2.95
N HIS A 306 8.11 4.88 -2.90
CA HIS A 306 8.98 6.02 -3.18
C HIS A 306 8.96 7.02 -2.00
N ALA A 307 10.14 7.49 -1.58
CA ALA A 307 10.27 8.61 -0.66
C ALA A 307 11.46 9.51 -1.00
N ASP A 308 11.25 10.81 -1.20
CA ASP A 308 12.33 11.76 -1.53
C ASP A 308 13.47 11.77 -0.48
N SER A 309 13.17 11.44 0.78
CA SER A 309 14.14 11.45 1.87
C SER A 309 14.46 10.07 2.45
N ILE A 310 13.57 9.50 3.26
CA ILE A 310 13.85 8.25 3.97
C ILE A 310 12.66 7.30 3.81
N LEU A 311 12.95 6.08 3.40
CA LEU A 311 12.03 4.95 3.47
C LEU A 311 12.43 4.04 4.62
N THR A 312 11.53 3.82 5.58
CA THR A 312 11.74 2.93 6.72
C THR A 312 10.70 1.83 6.76
N VAL A 313 11.15 0.58 6.83
CA VAL A 313 10.30 -0.60 7.07
C VAL A 313 10.78 -1.30 8.34
N SER A 314 9.93 -1.37 9.35
CA SER A 314 10.25 -2.06 10.62
C SER A 314 9.49 -3.37 10.83
N ASP A 315 8.33 -3.52 10.19
CA ASP A 315 7.60 -4.79 10.11
C ASP A 315 6.60 -4.74 8.94
N GLY A 316 5.88 -5.85 8.70
CA GLY A 316 4.84 -5.97 7.68
C GLY A 316 5.11 -7.07 6.65
N ASN A 317 4.08 -7.42 5.89
CA ASN A 317 4.18 -8.34 4.75
C ASN A 317 3.99 -7.54 3.45
N ILE A 318 5.07 -7.29 2.72
CA ILE A 318 5.07 -6.48 1.51
C ILE A 318 5.34 -7.39 0.31
N THR A 319 4.34 -7.54 -0.54
CA THR A 319 4.48 -8.23 -1.83
C THR A 319 4.33 -7.22 -2.95
N VAL A 320 5.34 -7.16 -3.83
CA VAL A 320 5.37 -6.31 -5.02
C VAL A 320 5.48 -7.22 -6.24
N PRO A 321 4.34 -7.66 -6.82
CA PRO A 321 4.38 -8.57 -7.97
C PRO A 321 4.91 -7.91 -9.26
N TYR A 322 4.86 -6.58 -9.33
CA TYR A 322 5.28 -5.81 -10.50
C TYR A 322 5.54 -4.35 -10.14
N CYS A 323 6.68 -3.81 -10.55
CA CYS A 323 7.05 -2.40 -10.48
C CYS A 323 8.18 -2.10 -11.47
N TYR A 324 8.45 -0.82 -11.73
CA TYR A 324 9.70 -0.39 -12.37
C TYR A 324 10.85 -0.60 -11.38
N GLU A 325 10.93 0.21 -10.33
CA GLU A 325 11.79 -0.07 -9.16
C GLU A 325 10.96 -0.56 -7.97
N GLY A 326 11.54 -1.38 -7.12
CA GLY A 326 10.88 -1.83 -5.90
C GLY A 326 10.74 -0.68 -4.90
N PHE A 327 11.82 -0.36 -4.20
CA PHE A 327 11.88 0.74 -3.24
C PHE A 327 12.88 1.81 -3.70
N GLU A 328 12.46 3.06 -3.83
CA GLU A 328 13.32 4.21 -4.12
C GLU A 328 13.30 5.21 -2.96
N ALA A 329 14.48 5.64 -2.50
CA ALA A 329 14.62 6.81 -1.62
C ALA A 329 16.06 7.33 -1.59
N HIS A 330 16.32 8.50 -1.00
CA HIS A 330 17.69 8.86 -0.64
C HIS A 330 18.30 7.85 0.35
N SER A 331 17.53 7.32 1.30
CA SER A 331 17.99 6.22 2.15
C SER A 331 16.88 5.25 2.52
N VAL A 332 17.20 3.96 2.49
CA VAL A 332 16.29 2.85 2.78
C VAL A 332 16.77 2.11 4.02
N TYR A 333 15.92 2.03 5.04
CA TYR A 333 16.16 1.28 6.28
C TYR A 333 15.16 0.16 6.44
N ILE A 334 15.65 -1.08 6.49
CA ILE A 334 14.83 -2.27 6.74
C ILE A 334 15.30 -2.90 8.06
N SER A 335 14.39 -3.00 9.02
CA SER A 335 14.67 -3.57 10.35
C SER A 335 13.75 -4.73 10.72
N GLY A 336 12.90 -5.17 9.79
CA GLY A 336 12.01 -6.31 9.95
C GLY A 336 11.06 -6.48 8.77
N GLY A 337 10.08 -7.37 8.91
CA GLY A 337 9.08 -7.68 7.90
C GLY A 337 9.46 -8.81 6.91
N SER A 338 8.50 -9.16 6.07
CA SER A 338 8.66 -10.08 4.94
C SER A 338 8.39 -9.32 3.65
N ILE A 339 9.42 -9.15 2.83
CA ILE A 339 9.41 -8.34 1.62
C ILE A 339 9.73 -9.23 0.42
N ASP A 340 8.87 -9.22 -0.60
CA ASP A 340 9.04 -9.94 -1.86
C ASP A 340 8.83 -8.96 -3.02
N ILE A 341 9.87 -8.72 -3.81
CA ILE A 341 9.91 -7.71 -4.88
C ILE A 341 10.21 -8.36 -6.22
N ASN A 342 9.42 -7.98 -7.22
CA ASN A 342 9.64 -8.30 -8.63
C ASN A 342 9.68 -7.00 -9.45
N ALA A 343 10.89 -6.47 -9.63
CA ALA A 343 11.18 -5.19 -10.26
C ALA A 343 11.69 -5.36 -11.70
N MET A 344 11.31 -4.43 -12.57
CA MET A 344 11.73 -4.40 -13.97
C MET A 344 13.03 -3.61 -14.17
N ASP A 345 13.43 -2.82 -13.20
CA ASP A 345 14.75 -2.21 -13.06
C ASP A 345 15.32 -2.66 -11.70
N ASP A 346 15.51 -1.75 -10.76
CA ASP A 346 16.16 -2.06 -9.50
C ASP A 346 15.21 -2.59 -8.42
N GLY A 347 15.72 -3.51 -7.60
CA GLY A 347 14.98 -4.03 -6.45
C GLY A 347 14.82 -2.99 -5.34
N ILE A 348 15.94 -2.44 -4.88
CA ILE A 348 16.00 -1.33 -3.93
C ILE A 348 17.07 -0.36 -4.45
N ASN A 349 16.67 0.90 -4.64
CA ASN A 349 17.50 1.98 -5.16
C ASN A 349 17.64 3.08 -4.10
N ALA A 350 18.89 3.33 -3.66
CA ALA A 350 19.22 4.47 -2.81
C ALA A 350 19.90 5.57 -3.61
N THR A 351 19.15 6.64 -3.90
CA THR A 351 19.54 7.69 -4.85
C THR A 351 18.98 9.07 -4.45
N ASP A 352 19.67 10.14 -4.85
CA ASP A 352 19.19 11.52 -4.71
C ASP A 352 18.36 11.99 -5.93
N GLY A 353 18.10 11.08 -6.89
CA GLY A 353 17.38 11.36 -8.13
C GLY A 353 18.13 12.25 -9.13
N THR A 354 19.40 12.61 -8.86
CA THR A 354 20.18 13.50 -9.74
C THR A 354 20.98 12.77 -10.82
N GLY A 355 21.00 11.43 -10.78
CA GLY A 355 21.75 10.58 -11.70
C GLY A 355 23.28 10.71 -11.54
N ARG A 356 23.74 11.09 -10.34
CA ARG A 356 25.17 11.20 -10.01
C ARG A 356 25.64 9.95 -9.27
N ASN A 357 26.66 9.29 -9.83
CA ASN A 357 27.24 8.07 -9.26
C ASN A 357 28.27 8.34 -8.13
N GLU A 358 28.17 9.51 -7.49
CA GLU A 358 28.99 9.89 -6.32
C GLU A 358 28.06 10.45 -5.26
N GLY A 359 27.28 9.56 -4.65
CA GLY A 359 26.30 9.92 -3.65
C GLY A 359 26.92 10.58 -2.42
N GLU A 360 26.24 11.55 -1.81
CA GLU A 360 26.67 12.28 -0.60
C GLU A 360 26.06 11.76 0.71
N GLY A 361 25.52 10.55 0.77
CA GLY A 361 25.03 9.98 2.04
C GLY A 361 23.97 8.89 1.92
N GLU A 362 23.67 8.48 0.70
CA GLU A 362 22.68 7.47 0.33
C GLU A 362 23.08 6.13 0.91
N LEU A 363 22.09 5.41 1.42
CA LEU A 363 22.31 4.21 2.20
C LEU A 363 21.14 3.26 2.04
N ILE A 364 21.47 2.01 1.70
CA ILE A 364 20.60 0.87 1.99
C ILE A 364 21.12 0.21 3.26
N CYS A 365 20.32 0.17 4.32
CA CYS A 365 20.66 -0.50 5.57
C CYS A 365 19.62 -1.57 5.90
N ILE A 366 20.03 -2.84 5.89
CA ILE A 366 19.17 -3.98 6.25
C ILE A 366 19.70 -4.59 7.54
N SER A 367 18.93 -4.50 8.61
CA SER A 367 19.31 -4.96 9.95
C SER A 367 18.57 -6.19 10.43
N ASP A 368 17.38 -6.46 9.89
CA ASP A 368 16.64 -7.72 10.06
C ASP A 368 15.58 -7.86 8.96
N GLY A 369 14.76 -8.91 9.04
CA GLY A 369 13.67 -9.20 8.11
C GLY A 369 14.03 -10.26 7.07
N THR A 370 13.05 -10.64 6.24
CA THR A 370 13.25 -11.51 5.09
C THR A 370 13.00 -10.70 3.82
N VAL A 371 14.03 -10.49 3.01
CA VAL A 371 13.97 -9.67 1.80
C VAL A 371 14.28 -10.54 0.59
N ARG A 372 13.32 -10.72 -0.31
CA ARG A 372 13.48 -11.47 -1.56
C ARG A 372 13.29 -10.53 -2.74
N ILE A 373 14.31 -10.42 -3.57
CA ILE A 373 14.34 -9.50 -4.70
C ILE A 373 14.60 -10.29 -5.97
N LYS A 374 13.75 -10.03 -6.96
CA LYS A 374 13.98 -10.32 -8.36
C LYS A 374 13.98 -9.00 -9.09
N ALA A 375 15.11 -8.68 -9.71
CA ALA A 375 15.32 -7.43 -10.40
C ALA A 375 15.89 -7.75 -11.78
N LEU A 376 15.42 -7.05 -12.81
CA LEU A 376 16.03 -7.13 -14.13
C LEU A 376 17.23 -6.18 -14.25
N GLY A 377 17.25 -5.10 -13.46
CA GLY A 377 18.42 -4.27 -13.17
C GLY A 377 19.18 -4.79 -11.94
N ASP A 378 19.60 -3.88 -11.09
CA ASP A 378 20.36 -4.18 -9.89
C ASP A 378 19.44 -4.58 -8.73
N GLY A 379 19.90 -5.53 -7.91
CA GLY A 379 19.10 -6.00 -6.79
C GLY A 379 19.08 -5.00 -5.64
N LEU A 380 20.26 -4.58 -5.22
CA LEU A 380 20.49 -3.50 -4.25
C LEU A 380 21.42 -2.51 -4.94
N ASP A 381 20.91 -1.36 -5.35
CA ASP A 381 21.69 -0.27 -5.94
C ASP A 381 21.74 0.93 -4.99
N SER A 382 22.92 1.49 -4.81
CA SER A 382 23.10 2.64 -3.95
C SER A 382 24.23 3.54 -4.47
N ASN A 383 23.87 4.78 -4.79
CA ASN A 383 24.85 5.82 -5.10
C ASN A 383 25.78 6.16 -3.92
N GLY A 384 25.46 5.71 -2.71
CA GLY A 384 26.34 5.73 -1.53
C GLY A 384 26.80 4.34 -1.10
N SER A 385 26.24 3.80 -0.02
CA SER A 385 26.67 2.54 0.61
C SER A 385 25.54 1.52 0.80
N VAL A 386 25.91 0.25 0.89
CA VAL A 386 25.04 -0.85 1.31
C VAL A 386 25.57 -1.43 2.61
N GLU A 387 24.73 -1.54 3.63
CA GLU A 387 25.04 -2.14 4.93
C GLU A 387 24.04 -3.26 5.27
N ILE A 388 24.54 -4.49 5.37
CA ILE A 388 23.76 -5.64 5.82
C ILE A 388 24.23 -6.04 7.21
N ARG A 389 23.41 -5.78 8.22
CA ARG A 389 23.68 -6.04 9.64
C ARG A 389 22.95 -7.29 10.16
N GLY A 390 21.93 -7.76 9.44
CA GLY A 390 21.12 -8.93 9.81
C GLY A 390 20.09 -9.30 8.76
N GLY A 391 19.15 -10.19 9.10
CA GLY A 391 18.09 -10.66 8.21
C GLY A 391 18.47 -11.80 7.27
N TYR A 392 17.54 -12.17 6.40
CA TYR A 392 17.71 -13.17 5.34
C TYR A 392 17.38 -12.54 3.99
N ILE A 393 18.41 -12.27 3.19
CA ILE A 393 18.31 -11.53 1.92
C ILE A 393 18.65 -12.47 0.77
N THR A 394 17.73 -12.58 -0.21
CA THR A 394 17.98 -13.27 -1.48
C THR A 394 17.75 -12.32 -2.64
N VAL A 395 18.74 -12.18 -3.51
CA VAL A 395 18.71 -11.30 -4.67
C VAL A 395 18.99 -12.13 -5.92
N VAL A 396 18.09 -12.06 -6.89
CA VAL A 396 18.21 -12.77 -8.17
C VAL A 396 18.12 -11.77 -9.31
N CYS A 397 19.26 -11.53 -9.96
CA CYS A 397 19.41 -10.72 -11.16
C CYS A 397 19.83 -11.60 -12.36
N PRO A 398 19.58 -11.16 -13.62
CA PRO A 398 19.98 -11.89 -14.82
C PRO A 398 21.51 -11.98 -15.02
N LYS A 399 21.96 -12.85 -15.95
CA LYS A 399 23.40 -13.11 -16.20
C LYS A 399 24.10 -12.05 -17.06
N ASP A 400 23.33 -11.23 -17.76
CA ASP A 400 23.79 -10.14 -18.62
C ASP A 400 22.90 -8.90 -18.35
N GLY A 401 23.15 -7.83 -19.10
CA GLY A 401 22.56 -6.51 -18.84
C GLY A 401 23.37 -5.71 -17.81
N ASP A 402 22.85 -4.53 -17.50
CA ASP A 402 23.34 -3.69 -16.42
C ASP A 402 22.72 -4.19 -15.11
N SER A 403 23.20 -5.35 -14.64
CA SER A 403 22.60 -6.04 -13.49
C SER A 403 23.65 -6.66 -12.56
N ALA A 404 23.46 -6.42 -11.27
CA ALA A 404 24.28 -6.89 -10.17
C ALA A 404 23.39 -7.15 -8.95
N SER A 405 23.71 -8.19 -8.18
CA SER A 405 23.01 -8.41 -6.90
C SER A 405 23.37 -7.37 -5.83
N LEU A 406 24.49 -6.67 -6.02
CA LEU A 406 25.03 -5.62 -5.17
C LEU A 406 25.70 -4.58 -6.09
N ASP A 407 25.16 -3.38 -6.13
CA ASP A 407 25.83 -2.19 -6.64
C ASP A 407 25.89 -1.13 -5.53
N TYR A 408 27.07 -0.53 -5.41
CA TYR A 408 27.32 0.59 -4.51
C TYR A 408 28.52 1.39 -4.99
N ALA A 409 28.52 2.70 -4.71
CA ALA A 409 29.63 3.58 -5.07
C ALA A 409 30.73 3.67 -3.99
N LYS A 410 30.38 3.61 -2.69
CA LYS A 410 31.31 3.78 -1.57
C LYS A 410 31.70 2.46 -0.90
N THR A 411 30.81 1.89 -0.09
CA THR A 411 31.09 0.67 0.68
C THR A 411 29.92 -0.30 0.65
N GLY A 412 30.24 -1.59 0.54
CA GLY A 412 29.32 -2.69 0.76
C GLY A 412 29.82 -3.45 1.98
N GLU A 413 29.12 -3.34 3.10
CA GLU A 413 29.47 -3.99 4.35
C GLU A 413 28.47 -5.09 4.69
N ILE A 414 28.98 -6.25 5.12
CA ILE A 414 28.16 -7.27 5.77
C ILE A 414 28.70 -7.63 7.15
N SER A 415 27.92 -7.34 8.18
CA SER A 415 28.27 -7.59 9.58
C SER A 415 27.41 -8.64 10.28
N GLY A 416 26.34 -9.10 9.63
CA GLY A 416 25.48 -10.16 10.13
C GLY A 416 24.43 -10.58 9.10
N GLY A 417 23.61 -11.58 9.47
CA GLY A 417 22.55 -12.11 8.62
C GLY A 417 23.04 -12.95 7.45
N THR A 418 22.11 -13.43 6.63
CA THR A 418 22.40 -14.23 5.44
C THR A 418 22.12 -13.41 4.19
N PHE A 419 23.11 -13.35 3.28
CA PHE A 419 22.97 -12.77 1.95
C PHE A 419 23.29 -13.81 0.90
N ILE A 420 22.39 -13.92 -0.08
CA ILE A 420 22.55 -14.76 -1.26
C ILE A 420 22.21 -13.92 -2.49
N GLY A 421 23.20 -13.70 -3.34
CA GLY A 421 23.05 -12.94 -4.59
C GLY A 421 23.43 -13.76 -5.81
N THR A 422 22.64 -13.65 -6.87
CA THR A 422 23.02 -14.09 -8.22
C THR A 422 22.85 -12.95 -9.22
N GLY A 423 23.70 -12.89 -10.25
CA GLY A 423 23.63 -11.83 -11.26
C GLY A 423 24.67 -11.96 -12.36
N ALA A 424 24.89 -10.85 -13.07
CA ALA A 424 25.80 -10.79 -14.21
C ALA A 424 27.26 -10.79 -13.78
N ARG A 425 28.14 -11.23 -14.68
CA ARG A 425 29.59 -11.21 -14.43
C ARG A 425 30.21 -9.83 -14.63
N GLY A 426 29.67 -9.02 -15.55
CA GLY A 426 30.26 -7.74 -15.95
C GLY A 426 30.23 -6.69 -14.85
N MET A 427 29.13 -6.63 -14.10
CA MET A 427 28.86 -5.65 -13.04
C MET A 427 29.07 -6.20 -11.62
N ALA A 428 29.49 -7.46 -11.49
CA ALA A 428 29.57 -8.12 -10.19
C ALA A 428 30.51 -7.40 -9.22
N LYS A 429 29.93 -6.83 -8.17
CA LYS A 429 30.62 -6.42 -6.94
C LYS A 429 30.29 -7.40 -5.81
N THR A 430 31.23 -7.56 -4.90
CA THR A 430 31.06 -8.28 -3.63
C THR A 430 31.40 -7.32 -2.50
N PHE A 431 30.97 -7.62 -1.26
CA PHE A 431 31.27 -6.80 -0.09
C PHE A 431 32.74 -6.37 0.00
N SER A 432 32.95 -5.06 0.19
CA SER A 432 34.28 -4.48 0.41
C SER A 432 34.71 -4.61 1.87
N GLN A 433 33.78 -4.84 2.79
CA GLN A 433 34.01 -5.08 4.21
C GLN A 433 33.10 -6.20 4.71
N SER A 434 33.64 -7.10 5.54
CA SER A 434 32.83 -8.15 6.16
C SER A 434 33.34 -8.54 7.54
N SER A 435 32.42 -8.87 8.46
CA SER A 435 32.75 -9.53 9.74
C SER A 435 32.37 -11.01 9.77
N GLN A 436 31.83 -11.51 8.66
CA GLN A 436 31.50 -12.92 8.44
C GLN A 436 32.05 -13.37 7.07
N GLY A 437 32.17 -14.69 6.88
CA GLY A 437 32.77 -15.24 5.68
C GLY A 437 31.94 -14.95 4.43
N VAL A 438 32.63 -14.64 3.32
CA VAL A 438 32.00 -14.39 2.02
C VAL A 438 32.57 -15.34 0.95
N VAL A 439 31.68 -16.04 0.24
CA VAL A 439 32.01 -16.83 -0.95
C VAL A 439 31.41 -16.13 -2.17
N GLY A 440 32.23 -15.37 -2.89
CA GLY A 440 31.88 -14.73 -4.16
C GLY A 440 32.59 -15.38 -5.34
N VAL A 441 31.84 -15.96 -6.28
CA VAL A 441 32.38 -16.82 -7.35
C VAL A 441 31.72 -16.50 -8.70
N SER A 442 32.54 -16.35 -9.74
CA SER A 442 32.05 -16.40 -11.12
C SER A 442 31.96 -17.87 -11.56
N VAL A 443 30.75 -18.30 -11.92
CA VAL A 443 30.44 -19.71 -12.19
C VAL A 443 30.25 -20.00 -13.68
N GLY A 444 30.48 -18.99 -14.53
CA GLY A 444 30.11 -19.00 -15.96
C GLY A 444 28.60 -18.90 -16.15
N ALA A 445 28.15 -18.72 -17.39
CA ALA A 445 26.71 -18.64 -17.67
C ALA A 445 25.97 -19.92 -17.25
N ARG A 446 24.89 -19.73 -16.50
CA ARG A 446 23.96 -20.77 -16.03
C ARG A 446 22.54 -20.37 -16.39
N GLU A 447 21.75 -21.35 -16.81
CA GLU A 447 20.34 -21.16 -17.09
C GLU A 447 19.55 -20.94 -15.80
N ALA A 448 18.41 -20.27 -15.92
CA ALA A 448 17.44 -20.18 -14.84
C ALA A 448 17.11 -21.57 -14.25
N LYS A 449 16.77 -21.61 -12.97
CA LYS A 449 16.47 -22.83 -12.21
C LYS A 449 17.63 -23.81 -12.06
N THR A 450 18.84 -23.48 -12.52
CA THR A 450 20.03 -24.29 -12.19
C THR A 450 20.25 -24.24 -10.67
N PRO A 451 20.21 -25.38 -9.95
CA PRO A 451 20.29 -25.38 -8.50
C PRO A 451 21.68 -24.98 -8.02
N ILE A 452 21.72 -24.12 -6.99
CA ILE A 452 22.92 -23.72 -6.27
C ILE A 452 22.85 -24.34 -4.88
N ARG A 453 23.95 -24.96 -4.44
CA ARG A 453 24.09 -25.53 -3.09
C ARG A 453 25.45 -25.20 -2.51
N LEU A 454 25.46 -24.75 -1.26
CA LEU A 454 26.70 -24.57 -0.49
C LEU A 454 26.73 -25.56 0.67
N LEU A 455 27.82 -26.33 0.74
CA LEU A 455 28.04 -27.32 1.79
C LEU A 455 29.29 -26.97 2.61
N ASP A 456 29.26 -27.27 3.90
CA ASP A 456 30.46 -27.22 4.75
C ASP A 456 31.44 -28.37 4.44
N LYS A 457 32.61 -28.34 5.08
CA LYS A 457 33.64 -29.39 4.95
C LYS A 457 33.20 -30.79 5.39
N SER A 458 32.13 -30.90 6.19
CA SER A 458 31.56 -32.16 6.65
C SER A 458 30.48 -32.69 5.71
N GLY A 459 30.13 -31.94 4.65
CA GLY A 459 29.08 -32.27 3.70
C GLY A 459 27.67 -31.89 4.18
N ASN A 460 27.54 -31.03 5.20
CA ASN A 460 26.24 -30.51 5.62
C ASN A 460 25.82 -29.38 4.67
N LEU A 461 24.54 -29.38 4.26
CA LEU A 461 23.98 -28.31 3.45
C LEU A 461 23.76 -27.06 4.31
N LEU A 462 24.39 -25.95 3.91
CA LEU A 462 24.20 -24.64 4.53
C LEU A 462 23.16 -23.81 3.79
N PHE A 463 23.11 -23.93 2.47
CA PHE A 463 22.25 -23.12 1.62
C PHE A 463 21.85 -23.86 0.34
N SER A 464 20.64 -23.59 -0.16
CA SER A 464 20.15 -24.04 -1.47
C SER A 464 19.20 -23.01 -2.09
N LEU A 465 19.35 -22.75 -3.39
CA LEU A 465 18.45 -21.88 -4.18
C LEU A 465 18.32 -22.39 -5.61
N GLU A 466 17.16 -22.17 -6.21
CA GLU A 466 16.92 -22.30 -7.65
C GLU A 466 16.53 -20.92 -8.20
N PRO A 467 17.49 -20.15 -8.76
CA PRO A 467 17.23 -18.77 -9.20
C PRO A 467 16.18 -18.70 -10.30
N ASP A 468 15.28 -17.71 -10.25
CA ASP A 468 14.26 -17.47 -11.28
C ASP A 468 14.86 -16.98 -12.60
N TYR A 469 16.03 -16.33 -12.56
CA TYR A 469 16.76 -15.87 -13.74
C TYR A 469 18.03 -16.67 -13.99
N SER A 470 18.51 -16.59 -15.23
CA SER A 470 19.85 -17.03 -15.59
C SER A 470 20.90 -16.20 -14.83
N PHE A 471 22.05 -16.77 -14.52
CA PHE A 471 23.08 -16.08 -13.72
C PHE A 471 24.51 -16.47 -14.15
N ALA A 472 25.49 -15.65 -13.81
CA ALA A 472 26.91 -15.93 -14.05
C ALA A 472 27.80 -15.79 -12.81
N VAL A 473 27.25 -15.22 -11.73
CA VAL A 473 27.91 -14.99 -10.45
C VAL A 473 27.02 -15.48 -9.32
N VAL A 474 27.66 -15.97 -8.26
CA VAL A 474 27.04 -16.36 -6.99
C VAL A 474 27.81 -15.69 -5.86
N ILE A 475 27.12 -14.99 -4.97
CA ILE A 475 27.67 -14.37 -3.76
C ILE A 475 26.88 -14.92 -2.57
N ILE A 476 27.56 -15.55 -1.63
CA ILE A 476 26.95 -16.10 -0.42
C ILE A 476 27.72 -15.62 0.80
N SER A 477 26.99 -15.14 1.78
CA SER A 477 27.50 -14.86 3.12
C SER A 477 26.45 -15.25 4.15
N SER A 478 26.89 -15.77 5.29
CA SER A 478 26.04 -16.20 6.39
C SER A 478 26.85 -16.17 7.68
N PRO A 479 26.23 -16.09 8.87
CA PRO A 479 26.95 -16.22 10.13
C PRO A 479 27.60 -17.61 10.30
N ASP A 480 27.13 -18.60 9.54
CA ASP A 480 27.72 -19.96 9.49
C ASP A 480 28.99 -20.05 8.63
N LEU A 481 29.31 -19.00 7.86
CA LEU A 481 30.53 -18.93 7.06
C LEU A 481 31.66 -18.30 7.88
N VAL A 482 32.74 -19.05 8.06
CA VAL A 482 33.93 -18.66 8.82
C VAL A 482 35.04 -18.31 7.84
N THR A 483 35.56 -17.08 7.91
CA THR A 483 36.69 -16.63 7.11
C THR A 483 37.88 -17.57 7.23
N GLY A 484 38.44 -17.99 6.09
CA GLY A 484 39.58 -18.90 5.99
C GLY A 484 39.22 -20.38 5.91
N GLU A 485 37.97 -20.77 6.18
CA GLU A 485 37.51 -22.17 6.00
C GLU A 485 37.06 -22.42 4.55
N GLU A 486 37.12 -23.69 4.13
CA GLU A 486 36.72 -24.15 2.80
C GLU A 486 35.28 -24.65 2.77
N TYR A 487 34.59 -24.32 1.68
CA TYR A 487 33.20 -24.69 1.42
C TYR A 487 33.06 -25.27 0.01
N SER A 488 32.17 -26.24 -0.15
CA SER A 488 31.87 -26.88 -1.42
C SER A 488 30.65 -26.20 -2.07
N LEU A 489 30.87 -25.46 -3.14
CA LEU A 489 29.83 -24.84 -3.96
C LEU A 489 29.49 -25.76 -5.15
N SER A 490 28.26 -26.26 -5.18
CA SER A 490 27.69 -26.98 -6.30
C SER A 490 26.74 -26.09 -7.09
N VAL A 491 26.93 -26.00 -8.40
CA VAL A 491 26.06 -25.28 -9.34
C VAL A 491 25.68 -26.24 -10.47
N GLY A 492 24.42 -26.70 -10.44
CA GLY A 492 24.00 -27.88 -11.20
C GLY A 492 24.88 -29.08 -10.86
N ASP A 493 25.45 -29.71 -11.88
CA ASP A 493 26.33 -30.88 -11.73
C ASP A 493 27.81 -30.51 -11.45
N THR A 494 28.15 -29.22 -11.48
CA THR A 494 29.54 -28.77 -11.28
C THR A 494 29.78 -28.46 -9.81
N THR A 495 30.83 -29.04 -9.21
CA THR A 495 31.22 -28.75 -7.82
C THR A 495 32.63 -28.17 -7.78
N SER A 496 32.83 -27.17 -6.92
CA SER A 496 34.09 -26.48 -6.72
C SER A 496 34.29 -26.12 -5.24
N ILE A 497 35.54 -26.06 -4.79
CA ILE A 497 35.89 -25.71 -3.40
C ILE A 497 36.34 -24.24 -3.37
N HIS A 498 35.81 -23.48 -2.42
CA HIS A 498 36.14 -22.06 -2.23
C HIS A 498 36.41 -21.77 -0.76
N THR A 499 37.45 -20.99 -0.51
CA THR A 499 37.71 -20.44 0.83
C THR A 499 36.86 -19.20 1.04
N ALA A 500 36.12 -19.15 2.17
CA ALA A 500 35.40 -17.94 2.55
C ALA A 500 36.40 -16.82 2.87
N LYS A 501 36.20 -15.66 2.26
CA LYS A 501 37.02 -14.47 2.51
C LYS A 501 36.57 -13.71 3.74
#